data_AF-A0A5S3Z0N0-F1
#
_entry.id   AF-A0A5S3Z0N0-F1
#
_cell.length_a   1.000
_cell.length_b   1.000
_cell.length_c   1.000
_cell.angle_alpha   90.00
_cell.angle_beta   90.00
_cell.angle_gamma   90.00
#
_symmetry.space_group_name_H-M   'P 1'
#
loop_
_entity.id
_entity.type
_entity.pdbx_description
1 polymer ?
#
loop_
_entity_poly.entity_id
_entity_poly.type
_entity_poly.pdbx_seq_one_letter_code
_entity_poly.pdbx_strand_id
1 'polypeptide(L)'
;NKSEKWDSVIIKRSQYGMAHIEANDLFGLAYGNAYAQAQDHSCILADGYLRVQAQRAQYLGAHSQSGDNRHVLSDFGYRILDIRGRTERAYSS
;
A
#
# COMPACT_ATOMS: atom_id res chain seq x y z
N ASN A 1 24.05 1.33 14.15
CA ASN A 1 23.78 -0.12 14.22
C ASN A 1 22.37 -0.34 13.67
N LYS A 2 22.17 -1.02 12.52
CA LYS A 2 20.83 -1.12 11.87
C LYS A 2 19.94 -2.21 12.48
N SER A 3 20.50 -3.11 13.29
CA SER A 3 19.78 -4.18 13.99
C SER A 3 18.82 -3.63 15.04
N GLU A 4 19.27 -2.65 15.85
CA GLU A 4 18.49 -2.09 16.97
C GLU A 4 17.17 -1.42 16.55
N LYS A 5 17.07 -0.96 15.29
CA LYS A 5 15.91 -0.27 14.72
C LYS A 5 14.65 -1.15 14.63
N TRP A 6 14.83 -2.46 14.54
CA TRP A 6 13.74 -3.43 14.34
C TRP A 6 13.54 -4.36 15.54
N ASP A 7 14.49 -4.37 16.47
CA ASP A 7 14.57 -5.32 17.57
C ASP A 7 13.46 -5.15 18.64
N SER A 8 12.62 -4.11 18.53
CA SER A 8 11.56 -3.86 19.52
C SER A 8 10.22 -3.42 18.90
N VAL A 9 9.75 -4.06 17.84
CA VAL A 9 8.35 -3.90 17.40
C VAL A 9 7.52 -5.05 17.95
N ILE A 10 6.61 -4.73 18.86
CA ILE A 10 5.69 -5.70 19.48
C ILE A 10 4.31 -5.50 18.88
N ILE A 11 3.74 -6.56 18.30
CA ILE A 11 2.38 -6.55 17.75
C ILE A 11 1.54 -7.54 18.56
N LYS A 12 0.57 -7.03 19.31
CA LYS A 12 -0.40 -7.84 20.06
C LYS A 12 -1.76 -7.73 19.38
N ARG A 13 -2.47 -8.86 19.24
CA ARG A 13 -3.82 -8.91 18.67
C ARG A 13 -4.81 -9.15 19.79
N SER A 14 -5.88 -8.37 19.86
CA SER A 14 -7.01 -8.63 20.76
C SER A 14 -8.07 -9.51 20.08
N GLN A 15 -9.19 -9.75 20.77
CA GLN A 15 -10.34 -10.44 20.19
C GLN A 15 -10.80 -9.76 18.90
N TYR A 16 -11.23 -10.56 17.91
CA TYR A 16 -11.56 -10.11 16.55
C TYR A 16 -10.36 -9.57 15.73
N GLY A 17 -9.13 -9.74 16.22
CA GLY A 17 -7.92 -9.46 15.44
C GLY A 17 -7.46 -8.01 15.44
N MET A 18 -7.98 -7.13 16.31
CA MET A 18 -7.51 -5.74 16.36
C MET A 18 -6.04 -5.67 16.80
N ALA A 19 -5.19 -5.00 16.01
CA ALA A 19 -3.76 -4.89 16.26
C ALA A 19 -3.43 -3.71 17.20
N HIS A 20 -2.68 -4.00 18.25
CA HIS A 20 -2.04 -3.04 19.14
C HIS A 20 -0.53 -3.09 18.90
N ILE A 21 0.05 -1.98 18.43
CA ILE A 21 1.46 -1.90 18.05
C ILE A 21 2.22 -1.02 19.05
N GLU A 22 3.33 -1.54 19.55
CA GLU A 22 4.24 -0.86 20.46
C GLU A 22 5.65 -0.84 19.84
N ALA A 23 6.29 0.33 19.86
CA ALA A 23 7.62 0.54 19.31
C ALA A 23 8.29 1.75 19.98
N ASN A 24 9.63 1.77 19.97
CA ASN A 24 10.44 2.82 20.59
C ASN A 24 10.65 4.06 19.70
N ASP A 25 10.26 4.00 18.43
CA ASP A 25 10.34 5.12 17.50
C ASP A 25 9.19 5.10 16.48
N LEU A 26 9.04 6.22 15.75
CA LEU A 26 8.01 6.36 14.72
C LEU A 26 8.19 5.36 13.57
N PHE A 27 9.42 4.95 13.30
CA PHE A 27 9.70 4.03 12.22
C PHE A 27 9.16 2.63 12.54
N GLY A 28 9.46 2.10 13.73
CA GLY A 28 8.98 0.83 14.23
C GLY A 28 7.45 0.82 14.37
N LEU A 29 6.87 1.94 14.79
CA LEU A 29 5.41 2.11 14.85
C LEU A 29 4.79 2.02 13.45
N ALA A 30 5.35 2.74 12.47
CA ALA A 30 4.89 2.70 11.09
C ALA A 30 5.06 1.31 10.47
N TYR A 31 6.16 0.62 10.77
CA TYR A 31 6.39 -0.75 10.31
C TYR A 31 5.37 -1.73 10.88
N GLY A 32 5.17 -1.75 12.21
CA GLY A 32 4.21 -2.65 12.84
C GLY A 32 2.78 -2.40 12.34
N ASN A 33 2.43 -1.13 12.12
CA ASN A 33 1.15 -0.75 11.52
C ASN A 33 1.00 -1.25 10.08
N ALA A 34 2.00 -1.01 9.23
CA ALA A 34 1.98 -1.48 7.84
C ALA A 34 1.94 -3.01 7.76
N TYR A 35 2.69 -3.69 8.62
CA TYR A 35 2.70 -5.15 8.72
C TYR A 35 1.32 -5.71 9.09
N ALA A 36 0.68 -5.15 10.13
CA ALA A 36 -0.66 -5.57 10.54
C ALA A 36 -1.70 -5.33 9.42
N GLN A 37 -1.66 -4.17 8.77
CA GLN A 37 -2.54 -3.88 7.63
C GLN A 37 -2.31 -4.83 6.45
N ALA A 38 -1.05 -5.16 6.14
CA ALA A 38 -0.72 -6.10 5.07
C ALA A 38 -1.19 -7.51 5.39
N GLN A 39 -1.04 -7.96 6.64
CA GLN A 39 -1.52 -9.26 7.09
C GLN A 39 -3.04 -9.40 6.90
N ASP A 40 -3.80 -8.35 7.19
CA ASP A 40 -5.27 -8.40 7.16
C ASP A 40 -5.86 -8.11 5.77
N HIS A 41 -5.20 -7.24 4.98
CA HIS A 41 -5.78 -6.66 3.76
C HIS A 41 -4.84 -6.68 2.54
N SER A 42 -3.90 -7.63 2.49
CA SER A 42 -2.88 -7.74 1.42
C SER A 42 -3.46 -7.62 0.00
N CYS A 43 -4.56 -8.31 -0.32
CA CYS A 43 -5.14 -8.28 -1.66
C CYS A 43 -5.64 -6.89 -2.08
N ILE A 44 -6.33 -6.18 -1.18
CA ILE A 44 -6.86 -4.84 -1.44
C ILE A 44 -5.71 -3.84 -1.56
N LEU A 45 -4.70 -3.97 -0.69
CA LEU A 45 -3.49 -3.15 -0.76
C LEU A 45 -2.76 -3.37 -2.09
N ALA A 46 -2.58 -4.62 -2.52
CA ALA A 46 -1.94 -4.96 -3.80
C ALA A 46 -2.68 -4.34 -4.99
N ASP A 47 -4.02 -4.45 -5.06
CA ASP A 47 -4.82 -3.78 -6.09
C ASP A 47 -4.67 -2.24 -6.04
N GLY A 48 -4.64 -1.67 -4.83
CA GLY A 48 -4.40 -0.25 -4.61
C GLY A 48 -3.06 0.21 -5.19
N TYR A 49 -1.99 -0.56 -4.97
CA TYR A 49 -0.66 -0.27 -5.53
C TYR A 49 -0.66 -0.34 -7.06
N LEU A 50 -1.26 -1.37 -7.66
CA LEU A 50 -1.39 -1.46 -9.12
C LEU A 50 -2.16 -0.26 -9.70
N ARG A 51 -3.20 0.20 -8.99
CA ARG A 51 -4.02 1.32 -9.43
C ARG A 51 -3.26 2.65 -9.40
N VAL A 52 -2.60 2.99 -8.29
CA VAL A 52 -1.85 4.27 -8.20
C VAL A 52 -0.65 4.33 -9.16
N GLN A 53 -0.09 3.17 -9.52
CA GLN A 53 0.97 3.06 -10.52
C GLN A 53 0.44 2.93 -11.96
N ALA A 54 -0.88 2.89 -12.16
CA ALA A 54 -1.51 2.71 -13.46
C ALA A 54 -1.05 1.43 -14.20
N GLN A 55 -1.10 0.30 -13.49
CA GLN A 55 -0.67 -1.02 -13.97
C GLN A 55 -1.76 -2.10 -13.87
N ARG A 56 -3.02 -1.76 -13.57
CA ARG A 56 -4.07 -2.78 -13.44
C ARG A 56 -4.29 -3.52 -14.75
N ALA A 57 -4.30 -2.82 -15.89
CA ALA A 57 -4.52 -3.45 -17.19
C ALA A 57 -3.38 -4.40 -17.57
N GLN A 58 -2.15 -4.10 -17.14
CA GLN A 58 -0.97 -4.94 -17.40
C GLN A 58 -1.05 -6.30 -16.68
N TYR A 59 -1.50 -6.31 -15.41
CA TYR A 59 -1.46 -7.52 -14.58
C TYR A 59 -2.82 -8.22 -14.43
N LEU A 60 -3.93 -7.48 -14.51
CA LEU A 60 -5.29 -8.00 -14.31
C LEU A 60 -6.11 -8.02 -15.62
N GLY A 61 -5.52 -7.57 -16.74
CA GLY A 61 -6.18 -7.45 -18.03
C GLY A 61 -7.03 -6.17 -18.16
N ALA A 62 -7.47 -5.86 -19.38
CA ALA A 62 -8.14 -4.59 -19.69
C ALA A 62 -9.52 -4.41 -19.02
N HIS A 63 -10.17 -5.52 -18.71
CA HIS A 63 -11.56 -5.60 -18.31
C HIS A 63 -11.66 -5.89 -16.80
N SER A 64 -12.56 -5.21 -16.08
CA SER A 64 -12.97 -5.63 -14.73
C SER A 64 -14.10 -6.66 -14.79
N GLN A 65 -14.96 -6.55 -15.80
CA GLN A 65 -15.98 -7.52 -16.21
C GLN A 65 -15.93 -7.66 -17.73
N SER A 66 -16.32 -8.83 -18.25
CA SER A 66 -16.28 -9.11 -19.68
C SER A 66 -16.98 -8.01 -20.50
N GLY A 67 -16.28 -7.45 -21.48
CA GLY A 67 -16.78 -6.38 -22.36
C GLY A 67 -16.63 -4.94 -21.86
N ASP A 68 -16.12 -4.69 -20.64
CA ASP A 68 -15.77 -3.32 -20.17
C ASP A 68 -14.28 -2.94 -20.41
N ASN A 69 -13.92 -1.67 -20.32
CA ASN A 69 -12.50 -1.25 -20.37
C ASN A 69 -12.04 -0.63 -19.04
N ARG A 70 -12.57 -1.11 -17.92
CA ARG A 70 -12.46 -0.40 -16.64
C ARG A 70 -11.03 -0.28 -16.14
N HIS A 71 -10.19 -1.31 -16.32
CA HIS A 71 -8.80 -1.23 -15.89
C HIS A 71 -7.97 -0.30 -16.79
N VAL A 72 -8.21 -0.32 -18.11
CA VAL A 72 -7.56 0.62 -19.04
C VAL A 72 -7.92 2.06 -18.73
N LEU A 73 -9.22 2.33 -18.53
CA LEU A 73 -9.72 3.66 -18.17
C LEU A 73 -9.18 4.13 -16.82
N SER A 74 -9.10 3.22 -15.84
CA SER A 74 -8.50 3.50 -14.53
C SER A 74 -7.02 3.88 -14.69
N ASP A 75 -6.23 3.05 -15.38
CA ASP A 75 -4.80 3.31 -15.56
C ASP A 75 -4.56 4.64 -16.29
N PHE A 76 -5.34 4.94 -17.33
CA PHE A 76 -5.28 6.23 -18.01
C PHE A 76 -5.60 7.40 -17.05
N GLY A 77 -6.65 7.27 -16.24
CA GLY A 77 -7.00 8.27 -15.23
C GLY A 77 -5.88 8.51 -14.22
N TYR A 78 -5.24 7.46 -13.72
CA TYR A 78 -4.13 7.59 -12.76
C TYR A 78 -2.86 8.19 -13.38
N ARG A 79 -2.61 7.94 -14.67
CA ARG A 79 -1.53 8.64 -15.40
C ARG A 79 -1.82 10.13 -15.55
N ILE A 80 -3.06 10.52 -15.87
CA ILE A 80 -3.45 11.94 -15.93
C ILE A 80 -3.29 12.62 -14.56
N LEU A 81 -3.68 11.93 -13.49
CA LEU A 81 -3.52 12.46 -12.14
C LEU A 81 -2.06 12.70 -11.79
N ASP A 82 -1.11 11.95 -12.36
CA ASP A 82 0.33 12.07 -12.09
C ASP A 82 0.64 12.07 -10.58
N ILE A 83 0.03 11.15 -9.83
CA ILE A 83 0.20 11.08 -8.37
C ILE A 83 1.68 10.88 -8.01
N ARG A 84 2.39 10.04 -8.78
CA ARG A 84 3.81 9.78 -8.59
C ARG A 84 4.65 11.03 -8.85
N GLY A 85 4.49 11.71 -9.98
CA GLY A 85 5.25 12.92 -10.29
C GLY A 85 4.93 14.08 -9.34
N ARG A 86 3.69 14.18 -8.83
CA ARG A 86 3.33 15.14 -7.76
C ARG A 86 4.03 14.80 -6.45
N THR A 87 4.12 13.53 -6.09
CA THR A 87 4.82 13.07 -4.87
C THR A 87 6.32 13.33 -4.98
N GLU A 88 6.93 12.97 -6.11
CA GLU A 88 8.36 13.22 -6.36
C GLU A 88 8.69 14.72 -6.23
N ARG A 89 7.84 15.60 -6.77
CA ARG A 89 7.99 17.07 -6.61
C ARG A 89 7.80 17.56 -5.16
N ALA A 90 6.90 16.93 -4.41
CA ALA A 90 6.61 17.34 -3.03
C ALA A 90 7.69 16.91 -2.04
N TYR A 91 8.40 15.82 -2.32
CA TYR A 91 9.41 15.22 -1.42
C TYR A 91 10.85 15.27 -1.98
N SER A 92 11.10 16.05 -3.03
CA SER A 92 12.44 16.25 -3.61
C SER A 92 13.34 17.22 -2.83
N SER A 93 12.86 17.77 -1.71
CA SER A 93 13.59 18.67 -0.80
C SER A 93 14.07 17.94 0.44
#